data_AF-R9A982-F1
#
_entry.id   AF-R9A982-F1
#
_cell.length_a   1.000
_cell.length_b   1.000
_cell.length_c   1.000
_cell.angle_alpha   90.00
_cell.angle_beta   90.00
_cell.angle_gamma   90.00
#
_symmetry.space_group_name_H-M   'P 1'
#
loop_
_entity.id
_entity.type
_entity.pdbx_description
1 polymer ?
#
loop_
_entity_poly.entity_id
_entity_poly.type
_entity_poly.pdbx_seq_one_letter_code
_entity_poly.pdbx_strand_id
1 'polypeptide(L)'
;MKTAFLYLPYLFLLGCQFFPTKPWFLPGERIVYITFSIFFILLQSIIIYGKKTNNRLLVGWERYSPPNWILASLFFVFLVLFPIRNMDWGDGLLLLETNLLETKLFGFQFTLDEILETVLHSLVSNLLSGFGFSEDPRVAYTFLSQLAGIGMLSGFLWTAKKNQKSNRASILVLLSSGGILLTFGYAENYTLVTVCHLLLYIFVIRFVQNPKDNDLLLYGATALVAVSMLFHLVSGYLVILLGYLWFIHSPKDKKFKHLIVSTIIGFSILLPWFLYFLYFHDPAIDRNSTHLIHPPFYPKNRLVSLNHIKEILAVLYWNTAIATLFLFYQFFFFKKEWQVFVQRPETKTIFVACFAFFLHGFFHNPQLGFPADWDLMGFYWLPITVLAHQFWIQSKEISLEWIPPFLFGTMIVIFSAITLNKENSNKEILWEVTKSTIQSYVIENKSYIDNLPKEDKKFFAKGDFLFYKGEMITNKLCDFPAKNEIIRKMNLHRREWKQGFATGSFRSKEVLGQFLTEATKTNVEYIKSLEVNKICHPKL
;
A
#
# COMPACT_ATOMS: atom_id res chain seq x y z
N MET A 1 22.60 -29.23 3.52
CA MET A 1 22.39 -27.77 3.59
C MET A 1 21.36 -27.27 2.60
N LYS A 2 21.49 -27.53 1.29
CA LYS A 2 20.53 -27.07 0.25
C LYS A 2 19.06 -27.42 0.55
N THR A 3 18.77 -28.67 0.89
CA THR A 3 17.41 -29.11 1.24
C THR A 3 16.87 -28.51 2.53
N ALA A 4 17.71 -28.29 3.55
CA ALA A 4 17.30 -27.70 4.82
C ALA A 4 16.80 -26.26 4.65
N PHE A 5 17.37 -25.52 3.68
CA PHE A 5 16.98 -24.14 3.38
C PHE A 5 15.51 -24.01 2.97
N LEU A 6 14.94 -25.04 2.33
CA LEU A 6 13.56 -25.05 1.86
C LEU A 6 12.53 -25.15 3.00
N TYR A 7 12.96 -25.62 4.19
CA TYR A 7 12.10 -25.69 5.36
C TYR A 7 12.06 -24.38 6.17
N LEU A 8 12.93 -23.42 5.85
CA LEU A 8 13.08 -22.19 6.64
C LEU A 8 11.78 -21.40 6.81
N PRO A 9 10.92 -21.20 5.78
CA PRO A 9 9.67 -20.45 5.94
C PRO A 9 8.76 -21.07 7.01
N TYR A 10 8.65 -22.40 7.00
CA TYR A 10 7.74 -23.14 7.88
C TYR A 10 8.25 -23.16 9.31
N LEU A 11 9.54 -23.44 9.47
CA LEU A 11 10.20 -23.50 10.78
C LEU A 11 10.24 -22.12 11.44
N PHE A 12 10.50 -21.08 10.65
CA PHE A 12 10.47 -19.71 11.15
C PHE A 12 9.06 -19.34 11.63
N LEU A 13 8.02 -19.53 10.80
CA LEU A 13 6.65 -19.23 11.22
C LEU A 13 6.22 -20.06 12.43
N LEU A 14 6.59 -21.35 12.47
CA LEU A 14 6.31 -22.26 13.58
C LEU A 14 6.97 -21.76 14.86
N GLY A 15 8.26 -21.42 14.82
CA GLY A 15 8.98 -20.83 15.94
C GLY A 15 8.35 -19.52 16.42
N CYS A 16 7.92 -18.66 15.48
CA CYS A 16 7.24 -17.41 15.81
C CYS A 16 5.96 -17.59 16.61
N GLN A 17 5.28 -18.74 16.47
CA GLN A 17 4.08 -19.03 17.24
C GLN A 17 4.36 -19.20 18.74
N PHE A 18 5.59 -19.54 19.12
CA PHE A 18 5.97 -19.78 20.53
C PHE A 18 6.49 -18.54 21.25
N PHE A 19 6.60 -17.39 20.57
CA PHE A 19 6.93 -16.14 21.24
C PHE A 19 5.75 -15.60 22.06
N PRO A 20 6.02 -14.92 23.19
CA PRO A 20 4.97 -14.33 24.03
C PRO A 20 4.21 -13.22 23.29
N THR A 21 4.86 -12.52 22.37
CA THR A 21 4.26 -11.53 21.49
C THR A 21 4.22 -12.06 20.06
N LYS A 22 3.03 -12.05 19.46
CA LYS A 22 2.89 -12.39 18.03
C LYS A 22 3.66 -11.37 17.19
N PRO A 23 4.32 -11.79 16.08
CA PRO A 23 4.64 -10.87 14.99
C PRO A 23 3.38 -10.10 14.59
N TRP A 24 3.51 -8.79 14.37
CA TRP A 24 2.36 -7.92 14.17
C TRP A 24 1.55 -8.25 12.91
N PHE A 25 2.14 -8.96 11.92
CA PHE A 25 1.45 -9.37 10.69
C PHE A 25 1.09 -10.86 10.66
N LEU A 26 0.39 -11.34 11.69
CA LEU A 26 -0.22 -12.66 11.73
C LEU A 26 -1.64 -12.53 12.31
N PRO A 27 -2.61 -12.04 11.51
CA PRO A 27 -3.94 -11.68 12.01
C PRO A 27 -4.75 -12.87 12.56
N GLY A 28 -4.36 -14.09 12.20
CA GLY A 28 -5.07 -15.30 12.60
C GLY A 28 -4.72 -15.88 13.97
N GLU A 29 -5.41 -16.97 14.29
CA GLU A 29 -5.15 -17.75 15.49
C GLU A 29 -3.85 -18.55 15.37
N ARG A 30 -3.16 -18.68 16.50
CA ARG A 30 -1.87 -19.40 16.60
C ARG A 30 -1.96 -20.82 16.05
N ILE A 31 -3.05 -21.54 16.33
CA ILE A 31 -3.24 -22.93 15.92
C ILE A 31 -3.22 -23.08 14.41
N VAL A 32 -3.78 -22.12 13.66
CA VAL A 32 -3.83 -22.19 12.19
C VAL A 32 -2.42 -22.14 11.60
N TYR A 33 -1.58 -21.21 12.09
CA TYR A 33 -0.19 -21.11 11.63
C TYR A 33 0.65 -22.34 12.01
N ILE A 34 0.42 -22.93 13.19
CA ILE A 34 1.05 -24.20 13.58
C ILE A 34 0.65 -25.31 12.61
N THR A 35 -0.64 -25.48 12.34
CA THR A 35 -1.16 -26.50 11.43
C THR A 35 -0.62 -26.33 10.02
N PHE A 36 -0.61 -25.10 9.50
CA PHE A 36 -0.04 -24.77 8.20
C PHE A 36 1.44 -25.13 8.13
N SER A 37 2.25 -24.72 9.11
CA SER A 37 3.67 -25.06 9.14
C SER A 37 3.91 -26.57 9.17
N ILE A 38 3.20 -27.33 10.02
CA ILE A 38 3.34 -28.79 10.11
C ILE A 38 2.97 -29.46 8.78
N PHE A 39 1.83 -29.07 8.20
CA PHE A 39 1.38 -29.61 6.91
C PHE A 39 2.42 -29.37 5.81
N PHE A 40 2.98 -28.16 5.72
CA PHE A 40 3.97 -27.84 4.70
C PHE A 40 5.34 -28.48 4.95
N ILE A 41 5.73 -28.73 6.21
CA ILE A 41 6.92 -29.54 6.53
C ILE A 41 6.74 -30.98 6.00
N LEU A 42 5.57 -31.58 6.21
CA LEU A 42 5.26 -32.92 5.71
C LEU A 42 5.23 -32.95 4.18
N LEU A 43 4.56 -31.97 3.56
CA LEU A 43 4.49 -31.84 2.09
C LEU A 43 5.88 -31.68 1.47
N GLN A 44 6.72 -30.80 2.03
CA GLN A 44 8.10 -30.61 1.59
C GLN A 44 8.92 -31.91 1.70
N SER A 45 8.73 -32.65 2.79
CA SER A 45 9.40 -33.94 3.03
C SER A 45 9.00 -34.97 1.97
N ILE A 46 7.71 -35.06 1.64
CA ILE A 46 7.19 -35.96 0.59
C ILE A 46 7.77 -35.60 -0.77
N ILE A 47 7.82 -34.31 -1.13
CA ILE A 47 8.37 -33.88 -2.43
C ILE A 47 9.87 -34.18 -2.52
N ILE A 48 10.64 -33.86 -1.48
CA ILE A 48 12.09 -34.13 -1.47
C ILE A 48 12.36 -35.65 -1.52
N TYR A 49 11.62 -36.44 -0.75
CA TYR A 49 11.75 -37.89 -0.75
C TYR A 49 11.38 -38.48 -2.12
N GLY A 50 10.23 -38.08 -2.68
CA GLY A 50 9.76 -38.54 -3.98
C GLY A 50 10.70 -38.19 -5.12
N LYS A 51 11.29 -36.98 -5.09
CA LYS A 51 12.32 -36.55 -6.04
C LYS A 51 13.56 -37.47 -5.98
N LYS A 52 13.95 -37.91 -4.79
CA LYS A 52 15.11 -38.80 -4.58
C LYS A 52 14.84 -40.23 -5.01
N THR A 53 13.63 -40.75 -4.77
CA THR A 53 13.31 -42.18 -4.93
C THR A 53 12.67 -42.52 -6.27
N ASN A 54 11.93 -41.61 -6.90
CA ASN A 54 11.17 -41.93 -8.10
C ASN A 54 10.99 -40.74 -9.05
N ASN A 55 11.70 -40.79 -10.18
CA ASN A 55 11.61 -39.77 -11.23
C ASN A 55 10.20 -39.68 -11.87
N ARG A 56 9.33 -40.69 -11.68
CA ARG A 56 7.94 -40.64 -12.18
C ARG A 56 7.09 -39.56 -11.51
N LEU A 57 7.37 -39.19 -10.24
CA LEU A 57 6.65 -38.09 -9.57
C LEU A 57 6.94 -36.74 -10.23
N LEU A 58 8.21 -36.49 -10.60
CA LEU A 58 8.63 -35.31 -11.35
C LEU A 58 7.94 -35.25 -12.71
N VAL A 59 7.98 -36.35 -13.47
CA VAL A 59 7.35 -36.44 -14.80
C VAL A 59 5.83 -36.31 -14.72
N GLY A 60 5.20 -36.90 -13.69
CA GLY A 60 3.76 -36.78 -13.44
C GLY A 60 3.36 -35.35 -13.09
N TRP A 61 4.11 -34.67 -12.22
CA TRP A 61 3.87 -33.27 -11.89
C TRP A 61 3.98 -32.38 -13.13
N GLU A 62 5.01 -32.57 -13.95
CA GLU A 62 5.13 -31.85 -15.21
C GLU A 62 3.93 -32.09 -16.14
N ARG A 63 3.29 -33.27 -16.10
CA ARG A 63 2.12 -33.55 -16.92
C ARG A 63 0.84 -32.90 -16.40
N TYR A 64 0.66 -32.84 -15.08
CA TYR A 64 -0.62 -32.47 -14.44
C TYR A 64 -0.61 -31.12 -13.71
N SER A 65 0.53 -30.42 -13.62
CA SER A 65 0.58 -29.10 -13.00
C SER A 65 -0.36 -28.13 -13.73
N PRO A 66 -1.24 -27.41 -13.00
CA PRO A 66 -2.12 -26.44 -13.63
C PRO A 66 -1.30 -25.31 -14.28
N PRO A 67 -1.74 -24.78 -15.43
CA PRO A 67 -1.13 -23.61 -16.03
C PRO A 67 -1.36 -22.37 -15.14
N ASN A 68 -0.46 -21.39 -15.26
CA ASN A 68 -0.48 -20.18 -14.42
C ASN A 68 -1.81 -19.43 -14.45
N TRP A 69 -2.50 -19.40 -15.59
CA TRP A 69 -3.77 -18.70 -15.70
C TRP A 69 -4.86 -19.34 -14.83
N ILE A 70 -4.88 -20.67 -14.65
CA ILE A 70 -5.82 -21.34 -13.74
C ILE A 70 -5.52 -20.94 -12.29
N LEU A 71 -4.25 -20.96 -11.89
CA LEU A 71 -3.84 -20.54 -10.55
C LEU A 71 -4.18 -19.06 -10.29
N ALA A 72 -3.95 -18.19 -11.28
CA ALA A 72 -4.31 -16.78 -11.21
C ALA A 72 -5.83 -16.58 -11.11
N SER A 73 -6.62 -17.30 -11.91
CA SER A 73 -8.08 -17.24 -11.87
C SER A 73 -8.64 -17.71 -10.52
N LEU A 74 -8.11 -18.81 -9.98
CA LEU A 74 -8.49 -19.28 -8.64
C LEU A 74 -8.16 -18.22 -7.58
N PHE A 75 -6.97 -17.63 -7.63
CA PHE A 75 -6.59 -16.57 -6.69
C PHE A 75 -7.46 -15.31 -6.85
N PHE A 76 -7.81 -14.95 -8.08
CA PHE A 76 -8.72 -13.84 -8.36
C PHE A 76 -10.10 -14.06 -7.72
N VAL A 77 -10.62 -15.30 -7.73
CA VAL A 77 -11.86 -15.62 -7.01
C VAL A 77 -11.72 -15.33 -5.51
N PHE A 78 -10.62 -15.71 -4.87
CA PHE A 78 -10.39 -15.35 -3.45
C PHE A 78 -10.31 -13.83 -3.24
N LEU A 79 -9.65 -13.12 -4.15
CA LEU A 79 -9.53 -11.66 -4.12
C LEU A 79 -10.89 -10.95 -4.18
N VAL A 80 -11.83 -11.49 -4.97
CA VAL A 80 -13.21 -10.96 -5.07
C VAL A 80 -14.07 -11.37 -3.88
N LEU A 81 -13.95 -12.60 -3.40
CA LEU A 81 -14.79 -13.14 -2.33
C LEU A 81 -14.42 -12.62 -0.94
N PHE A 82 -13.15 -12.29 -0.71
CA PHE A 82 -12.63 -11.89 0.61
C PHE A 82 -11.97 -10.51 0.59
N PRO A 83 -12.71 -9.43 0.25
CA PRO A 83 -12.17 -8.09 0.36
C PRO A 83 -11.88 -7.76 1.84
N ILE A 84 -10.79 -7.05 2.11
CA ILE A 84 -10.42 -6.62 3.46
C ILE A 84 -11.47 -5.61 3.95
N ARG A 85 -12.15 -5.96 5.03
CA ARG A 85 -13.19 -5.12 5.68
C ARG A 85 -12.81 -4.71 7.09
N ASN A 86 -11.79 -5.33 7.66
CA ASN A 86 -11.36 -5.04 9.01
C ASN A 86 -10.75 -3.64 9.10
N MET A 87 -11.48 -2.72 9.71
CA MET A 87 -11.09 -1.32 9.93
C MET A 87 -10.15 -1.11 11.14
N ASP A 88 -9.74 -2.17 11.83
CA ASP A 88 -8.68 -2.09 12.84
C ASP A 88 -7.28 -2.14 12.22
N TRP A 89 -7.21 -2.41 10.91
CA TRP A 89 -5.97 -2.53 10.16
C TRP A 89 -5.68 -1.26 9.35
N GLY A 90 -4.47 -0.71 9.51
CA GLY A 90 -4.05 0.52 8.83
C GLY A 90 -4.79 1.76 9.31
N ASP A 91 -4.87 2.78 8.45
CA ASP A 91 -5.62 4.01 8.71
C ASP A 91 -6.89 4.12 7.85
N GLY A 92 -7.35 2.99 7.28
CA GLY A 92 -8.48 2.93 6.36
C GLY A 92 -9.74 3.64 6.85
N LEU A 93 -10.08 3.63 8.15
CA LEU A 93 -11.24 4.39 8.66
C LEU A 93 -11.08 5.91 8.46
N LEU A 94 -9.87 6.44 8.68
CA LEU A 94 -9.57 7.86 8.49
C LEU A 94 -9.59 8.23 7.00
N LEU A 95 -9.09 7.35 6.13
CA LEU A 95 -9.13 7.53 4.69
C LEU A 95 -10.57 7.54 4.17
N LEU A 96 -11.40 6.58 4.59
CA LEU A 96 -12.82 6.52 4.22
C LEU A 96 -13.59 7.76 4.71
N GLU A 97 -13.35 8.20 5.95
CA GLU A 97 -13.94 9.41 6.52
C GLU A 97 -13.56 10.66 5.71
N THR A 98 -12.26 10.83 5.44
CA THR A 98 -11.74 11.97 4.70
C THR A 98 -12.25 11.96 3.26
N ASN A 99 -12.29 10.79 2.62
CA ASN A 99 -12.80 10.64 1.27
C ASN A 99 -14.27 11.06 1.18
N LEU A 100 -15.11 10.53 2.06
CA LEU A 100 -16.54 10.84 2.05
C LEU A 100 -16.79 12.33 2.33
N LEU A 101 -16.14 12.88 3.35
CA LEU A 101 -16.29 14.29 3.73
C LEU A 101 -15.89 15.23 2.59
N GLU A 102 -14.67 15.08 2.05
CA GLU A 102 -14.16 15.94 0.99
C GLU A 102 -14.95 15.76 -0.32
N THR A 103 -15.36 14.53 -0.65
CA THR A 103 -16.20 14.28 -1.84
C THR A 103 -17.55 14.99 -1.74
N LYS A 104 -18.19 15.00 -0.56
CA LYS A 104 -19.49 15.67 -0.36
C LYS A 104 -19.38 17.20 -0.32
N LEU A 105 -18.30 17.72 0.26
CA LEU A 105 -18.06 19.16 0.31
C LEU A 105 -17.61 19.69 -1.07
N PHE A 106 -16.58 19.09 -1.65
CA PHE A 106 -15.79 19.66 -2.75
C PHE A 106 -15.92 18.89 -4.07
N GLY A 107 -16.63 17.77 -4.08
CA GLY A 107 -16.80 16.90 -5.26
C GLY A 107 -15.76 15.79 -5.36
N PHE A 108 -14.58 15.96 -4.78
CA PHE A 108 -13.56 14.92 -4.67
C PHE A 108 -12.53 15.21 -3.55
N GLN A 109 -11.82 14.16 -3.13
CA GLN A 109 -10.66 14.25 -2.23
C GLN A 109 -9.39 14.47 -3.05
N PHE A 110 -8.50 15.33 -2.56
CA PHE A 110 -7.20 15.57 -3.19
C PHE A 110 -6.15 15.90 -2.13
N THR A 111 -5.04 15.18 -2.09
CA THR A 111 -3.93 15.40 -1.13
C THR A 111 -2.62 15.58 -1.90
N LEU A 112 -1.67 16.35 -1.34
CA LEU A 112 -0.46 16.75 -2.07
C LEU A 112 0.40 15.54 -2.45
N ASP A 113 0.35 14.50 -1.61
CA ASP A 113 1.22 13.34 -1.74
C ASP A 113 0.71 12.28 -2.71
N GLU A 114 -0.56 12.35 -3.13
CA GLU A 114 -1.27 11.26 -3.82
C GLU A 114 -2.47 11.78 -4.65
N ILE A 115 -2.29 12.95 -5.27
CA ILE A 115 -3.31 13.73 -5.99
C ILE A 115 -4.23 12.85 -6.86
N LEU A 116 -3.66 12.05 -7.75
CA LEU A 116 -4.42 11.28 -8.72
C LEU A 116 -5.13 10.08 -8.07
N GLU A 117 -4.53 9.48 -7.04
CA GLU A 117 -5.11 8.33 -6.36
C GLU A 117 -6.41 8.73 -5.65
N THR A 118 -6.39 9.78 -4.83
CA THR A 118 -7.59 10.21 -4.07
C THR A 118 -8.68 10.78 -4.98
N VAL A 119 -8.29 11.53 -6.01
CA VAL A 119 -9.24 12.08 -7.00
C VAL A 119 -9.95 10.93 -7.70
N LEU A 120 -9.23 9.89 -8.13
CA LEU A 120 -9.83 8.77 -8.83
C LEU A 120 -10.79 7.98 -7.92
N HIS A 121 -10.43 7.75 -6.65
CA HIS A 121 -11.33 7.10 -5.69
C HIS A 121 -12.65 7.86 -5.53
N SER A 122 -12.60 9.19 -5.38
CA SER A 122 -13.80 10.02 -5.30
C SER A 122 -14.63 10.02 -6.60
N LEU A 123 -13.98 10.13 -7.76
CA LEU A 123 -14.67 10.10 -9.06
C LEU A 123 -15.36 8.76 -9.30
N VAL A 124 -14.71 7.65 -8.96
CA VAL A 124 -15.31 6.31 -9.03
C VAL A 124 -16.45 6.17 -8.03
N SER A 125 -16.30 6.70 -6.80
CA SER A 125 -17.39 6.70 -5.81
C SER A 125 -18.63 7.42 -6.34
N ASN A 126 -18.47 8.63 -6.89
CA ASN A 126 -19.56 9.37 -7.51
C ASN A 126 -20.16 8.65 -8.72
N LEU A 127 -19.32 8.06 -9.58
CA LEU A 127 -19.78 7.30 -10.75
C LEU A 127 -20.61 6.09 -10.34
N LEU A 128 -20.15 5.29 -9.37
CA LEU A 128 -20.85 4.11 -8.87
C LEU A 128 -22.16 4.51 -8.17
N SER A 129 -22.15 5.57 -7.38
CA SER A 129 -23.37 6.12 -6.79
C SER A 129 -24.39 6.54 -7.86
N GLY A 130 -23.94 7.15 -8.97
CA GLY A 130 -24.78 7.45 -10.13
C GLY A 130 -25.44 6.22 -10.78
N PHE A 131 -24.84 5.03 -10.63
CA PHE A 131 -25.40 3.74 -11.05
C PHE A 131 -26.26 3.06 -9.97
N GLY A 132 -26.50 3.72 -8.83
CA GLY A 132 -27.33 3.21 -7.74
C GLY A 132 -26.58 2.38 -6.70
N PHE A 133 -25.24 2.34 -6.72
CA PHE A 133 -24.46 1.74 -5.64
C PHE A 133 -24.43 2.65 -4.40
N SER A 134 -24.06 2.08 -3.25
CA SER A 134 -23.90 2.83 -2.00
C SER A 134 -22.86 3.94 -2.15
N GLU A 135 -23.10 5.09 -1.51
CA GLU A 135 -22.14 6.21 -1.41
C GLU A 135 -20.97 5.93 -0.45
N ASP A 136 -20.90 4.73 0.12
CA ASP A 136 -19.81 4.30 0.98
C ASP A 136 -18.51 4.18 0.16
N PRO A 137 -17.45 4.97 0.47
CA PRO A 137 -16.20 4.93 -0.29
C PRO A 137 -15.54 3.56 -0.33
N ARG A 138 -15.85 2.65 0.63
CA ARG A 138 -15.35 1.27 0.61
C ARG A 138 -15.66 0.56 -0.71
N VAL A 139 -16.78 0.88 -1.35
CA VAL A 139 -17.15 0.29 -2.64
C VAL A 139 -16.15 0.72 -3.73
N ALA A 140 -15.81 2.00 -3.79
CA ALA A 140 -14.86 2.53 -4.77
C ALA A 140 -13.44 2.02 -4.54
N TYR A 141 -12.97 2.03 -3.28
CA TYR A 141 -11.70 1.44 -2.87
C TYR A 141 -11.63 -0.05 -3.23
N THR A 142 -12.68 -0.81 -2.91
CA THR A 142 -12.75 -2.24 -3.24
C THR A 142 -12.63 -2.45 -4.74
N PHE A 143 -13.42 -1.72 -5.52
CA PHE A 143 -13.44 -1.85 -6.98
C PHE A 143 -12.08 -1.53 -7.61
N LEU A 144 -11.49 -0.37 -7.28
CA LEU A 144 -10.20 0.05 -7.83
C LEU A 144 -9.07 -0.89 -7.41
N SER A 145 -9.05 -1.32 -6.16
CA SER A 145 -8.06 -2.27 -5.64
C SER A 145 -8.14 -3.63 -6.34
N GLN A 146 -9.35 -4.13 -6.61
CA GLN A 146 -9.54 -5.39 -7.33
C GLN A 146 -9.18 -5.27 -8.82
N LEU A 147 -9.49 -4.13 -9.47
CA LEU A 147 -9.03 -3.84 -10.82
C LEU A 147 -7.50 -3.81 -10.90
N ALA A 148 -6.86 -3.21 -9.90
CA ALA A 148 -5.41 -3.24 -9.79
C ALA A 148 -4.89 -4.68 -9.61
N GLY A 149 -5.56 -5.52 -8.82
CA GLY A 149 -5.31 -6.96 -8.74
C GLY A 149 -5.34 -7.68 -10.09
N ILE A 150 -6.34 -7.39 -10.92
CA ILE A 150 -6.41 -7.90 -12.30
C ILE A 150 -5.19 -7.44 -13.11
N GLY A 151 -4.81 -6.17 -12.99
CA GLY A 151 -3.60 -5.62 -13.61
C GLY A 151 -2.32 -6.34 -13.18
N MET A 152 -2.17 -6.60 -11.88
CA MET A 152 -1.04 -7.32 -11.29
C MET A 152 -0.94 -8.76 -11.82
N LEU A 153 -2.04 -9.53 -11.72
CA LEU A 153 -2.10 -10.90 -12.23
C LEU A 153 -1.80 -10.94 -13.73
N SER A 154 -2.41 -10.05 -14.51
CA SER A 154 -2.22 -9.98 -15.97
C SER A 154 -0.79 -9.64 -16.35
N GLY A 155 -0.13 -8.70 -15.66
CA GLY A 155 1.26 -8.32 -15.92
C GLY A 155 2.25 -9.47 -15.65
N PHE A 156 2.06 -10.21 -14.57
CA PHE A 156 2.88 -11.40 -14.28
C PHE A 156 2.62 -12.55 -15.28
N LEU A 157 1.36 -12.80 -15.65
CA LEU A 157 1.03 -13.79 -16.69
C LEU A 157 1.64 -13.42 -18.06
N TRP A 158 1.58 -12.14 -18.41
CA TRP A 158 2.13 -11.64 -19.68
C TRP A 158 3.65 -11.80 -19.75
N THR A 159 4.37 -11.42 -18.68
CA THR A 159 5.82 -11.62 -18.60
C THR A 159 6.22 -13.09 -18.63
N ALA A 160 5.42 -13.98 -18.03
CA ALA A 160 5.63 -15.43 -18.08
C ALA A 160 5.41 -16.04 -19.48
N LYS A 161 4.49 -15.50 -20.29
CA LYS A 161 4.21 -15.99 -21.66
C LYS A 161 5.37 -15.74 -22.63
N LYS A 162 6.10 -14.62 -22.45
CA LYS A 162 7.17 -14.20 -23.37
C LYS A 162 8.41 -15.12 -23.32
N ASN A 163 8.65 -15.80 -22.19
CA ASN A 163 9.81 -16.65 -21.97
C ASN A 163 9.40 -18.14 -21.93
N GLN A 164 9.48 -18.83 -23.07
CA GLN A 164 8.84 -20.14 -23.30
C GLN A 164 9.44 -21.36 -22.58
N LYS A 165 10.55 -21.23 -21.83
CA LYS A 165 11.32 -22.43 -21.41
C LYS A 165 11.05 -22.95 -20.00
N SER A 166 10.34 -22.22 -19.14
CA SER A 166 10.15 -22.62 -17.73
C SER A 166 9.10 -21.76 -17.00
N ASN A 167 7.88 -21.68 -17.52
CA ASN A 167 6.87 -20.75 -16.97
C ASN A 167 5.90 -21.38 -15.96
N ARG A 168 5.91 -22.70 -15.75
CA ARG A 168 4.92 -23.36 -14.90
C ARG A 168 5.03 -22.88 -13.46
N ALA A 169 3.87 -22.65 -12.85
CA ALA A 169 3.70 -22.14 -11.49
C ALA A 169 4.45 -20.83 -11.16
N SER A 170 4.97 -20.10 -12.16
CA SER A 170 5.72 -18.86 -11.93
C SER A 170 4.86 -17.78 -11.26
N ILE A 171 3.55 -17.82 -11.51
CA ILE A 171 2.60 -16.91 -10.88
C ILE A 171 2.59 -17.04 -9.35
N LEU A 172 2.93 -18.23 -8.80
CA LEU A 172 2.99 -18.42 -7.34
C LEU A 172 4.02 -17.50 -6.67
N VAL A 173 5.03 -17.00 -7.40
CA VAL A 173 5.95 -15.97 -6.89
C VAL A 173 5.19 -14.70 -6.49
N LEU A 174 4.24 -14.25 -7.32
CA LEU A 174 3.36 -13.12 -7.00
C LEU A 174 2.38 -13.50 -5.88
N LEU A 175 1.71 -14.64 -6.03
CA LEU A 175 0.63 -15.04 -5.10
C LEU A 175 1.13 -15.30 -3.68
N SER A 176 2.43 -15.57 -3.50
CA SER A 176 3.07 -15.78 -2.20
C SER A 176 3.62 -14.51 -1.55
N SER A 177 3.50 -13.36 -2.23
CA SER A 177 3.95 -12.07 -1.73
C SER A 177 2.85 -11.43 -0.88
N GLY A 178 3.12 -11.09 0.39
CA GLY A 178 2.16 -10.39 1.26
C GLY A 178 1.65 -9.07 0.69
N GLY A 179 2.47 -8.37 -0.11
CA GLY A 179 2.09 -7.10 -0.73
C GLY A 179 0.92 -7.19 -1.72
N ILE A 180 0.58 -8.38 -2.22
CA ILE A 180 -0.61 -8.57 -3.06
C ILE A 180 -1.92 -8.34 -2.28
N LEU A 181 -1.89 -8.36 -0.94
CA LEU A 181 -3.08 -8.05 -0.12
C LEU A 181 -3.63 -6.64 -0.36
N LEU A 182 -2.80 -5.70 -0.82
CA LEU A 182 -3.28 -4.36 -1.24
C LEU A 182 -4.39 -4.45 -2.30
N THR A 183 -4.42 -5.55 -3.07
CA THR A 183 -5.40 -5.79 -4.14
C THR A 183 -6.67 -6.52 -3.68
N PHE A 184 -6.77 -6.88 -2.40
CA PHE A 184 -7.95 -7.52 -1.79
C PHE A 184 -8.94 -6.47 -1.29
N GLY A 185 -9.27 -5.47 -2.11
CA GLY A 185 -10.23 -4.43 -1.73
C GLY A 185 -9.84 -3.57 -0.52
N TYR A 186 -8.54 -3.53 -0.18
CA TYR A 186 -8.02 -2.80 0.96
C TYR A 186 -8.20 -1.28 0.74
N ALA A 187 -8.68 -0.58 1.76
CA ALA A 187 -8.95 0.85 1.70
C ALA A 187 -7.67 1.66 1.94
N GLU A 188 -6.80 1.67 0.92
CA GLU A 188 -5.51 2.39 0.92
C GLU A 188 -5.18 2.99 -0.43
N ASN A 189 -4.35 4.03 -0.40
CA ASN A 189 -3.93 4.78 -1.59
C ASN A 189 -2.61 4.30 -2.21
N TYR A 190 -2.20 3.06 -1.92
CA TYR A 190 -0.96 2.46 -2.45
C TYR A 190 -1.20 1.50 -3.62
N THR A 191 -2.45 1.28 -3.99
CA THR A 191 -2.79 0.15 -4.85
C THR A 191 -2.57 0.47 -6.33
N LEU A 192 -2.99 1.65 -6.81
CA LEU A 192 -2.83 2.01 -8.23
C LEU A 192 -1.39 2.41 -8.56
N VAL A 193 -0.71 3.11 -7.66
CA VAL A 193 0.74 3.38 -7.78
C VAL A 193 1.54 2.08 -7.95
N THR A 194 1.19 1.02 -7.23
CA THR A 194 1.86 -0.29 -7.35
C THR A 194 1.67 -0.91 -8.75
N VAL A 195 0.50 -0.75 -9.36
CA VAL A 195 0.28 -1.17 -10.77
C VAL A 195 1.11 -0.31 -11.72
N CYS A 196 1.21 0.99 -11.47
CA CYS A 196 2.06 1.89 -12.28
C CYS A 196 3.54 1.46 -12.21
N HIS A 197 4.03 1.07 -11.03
CA HIS A 197 5.37 0.50 -10.87
C HIS A 197 5.53 -0.83 -11.63
N LEU A 198 4.52 -1.71 -11.62
CA LEU A 198 4.58 -2.94 -12.41
C LEU A 198 4.67 -2.63 -13.91
N LEU A 199 3.89 -1.66 -14.40
CA LEU A 199 3.96 -1.20 -15.79
C LEU A 199 5.33 -0.63 -16.12
N LEU A 200 5.94 0.16 -15.23
CA LEU A 200 7.32 0.65 -15.36
C LEU A 200 8.31 -0.50 -15.47
N TYR A 201 8.21 -1.51 -14.61
CA TYR A 201 9.12 -2.65 -14.63
C TYR A 201 8.97 -3.48 -15.90
N ILE A 202 7.74 -3.76 -16.32
CA ILE A 202 7.42 -4.40 -17.59
C ILE A 202 8.01 -3.61 -18.77
N PHE A 203 7.82 -2.30 -18.77
CA PHE A 203 8.31 -1.38 -19.80
C PHE A 203 9.83 -1.42 -19.89
N VAL A 204 10.51 -1.24 -18.76
CA VAL A 204 11.98 -1.25 -18.69
C VAL A 204 12.53 -2.61 -19.10
N ILE A 205 11.99 -3.72 -18.61
CA ILE A 205 12.42 -5.09 -18.98
C ILE A 205 12.36 -5.27 -20.50
N ARG A 206 11.38 -4.65 -21.17
CA ARG A 206 11.22 -4.75 -22.62
C ARG A 206 12.24 -3.91 -23.38
N PHE A 207 12.47 -2.66 -22.98
CA PHE A 207 13.20 -1.68 -23.80
C PHE A 207 14.67 -1.50 -23.40
N VAL A 208 15.10 -1.98 -22.24
CA VAL A 208 16.50 -1.91 -21.78
C VAL A 208 17.46 -2.81 -22.58
N GLN A 209 16.92 -3.77 -23.33
CA GLN A 209 17.70 -4.82 -24.00
C GLN A 209 18.33 -4.36 -25.32
N ASN A 210 17.79 -3.32 -25.95
CA ASN A 210 18.20 -2.91 -27.30
C ASN A 210 18.55 -1.42 -27.34
N PRO A 211 19.80 -1.03 -27.68
CA PRO A 211 20.22 0.36 -27.76
C PRO A 211 19.38 1.24 -28.71
N LYS A 212 18.75 0.63 -29.73
CA LYS A 212 17.85 1.37 -30.64
C LYS A 212 16.63 1.95 -29.92
N ASP A 213 16.26 1.36 -28.79
CA ASP A 213 15.09 1.76 -28.02
C ASP A 213 15.44 2.76 -26.91
N ASN A 214 16.69 3.23 -26.81
CA ASN A 214 17.14 4.09 -25.71
C ASN A 214 16.33 5.39 -25.56
N ASP A 215 15.97 6.04 -26.67
CA ASP A 215 15.17 7.27 -26.64
C ASP A 215 13.78 6.96 -26.03
N LEU A 216 13.12 5.89 -26.48
CA LEU A 216 11.83 5.44 -25.95
C LEU A 216 11.92 4.99 -24.49
N LEU A 217 12.99 4.25 -24.13
CA LEU A 217 13.25 3.81 -22.77
C LEU A 217 13.33 4.99 -21.80
N LEU A 218 14.12 6.01 -22.13
CA LEU A 218 14.35 7.16 -21.26
C LEU A 218 13.09 8.03 -21.12
N TYR A 219 12.44 8.36 -22.24
CA TYR A 219 11.25 9.21 -22.23
C TYR A 219 10.05 8.48 -21.62
N GLY A 220 9.84 7.21 -21.98
CA GLY A 220 8.75 6.40 -21.45
C GLY A 220 8.92 6.07 -19.97
N ALA A 221 10.13 5.74 -19.51
CA ALA A 221 10.38 5.55 -18.08
C ALA A 221 10.15 6.85 -17.29
N THR A 222 10.58 8.00 -17.84
CA THR A 222 10.33 9.31 -17.21
C THR A 222 8.85 9.62 -17.10
N ALA A 223 8.08 9.37 -18.17
CA ALA A 223 6.63 9.56 -18.15
C ALA A 223 5.95 8.66 -17.11
N LEU A 224 6.31 7.37 -17.06
CA LEU A 224 5.74 6.42 -16.09
C LEU A 224 6.09 6.77 -14.64
N VAL A 225 7.33 7.21 -14.37
CA VAL A 225 7.71 7.68 -13.03
C VAL A 225 6.96 8.96 -12.65
N ALA A 226 6.81 9.91 -13.57
CA ALA A 226 6.03 11.13 -13.33
C ALA A 226 4.55 10.84 -13.04
N VAL A 227 3.93 9.93 -13.80
CA VAL A 227 2.57 9.47 -13.51
C VAL A 227 2.50 8.74 -12.16
N SER A 228 3.49 7.89 -11.85
CA SER A 228 3.57 7.20 -10.55
C SER A 228 3.66 8.19 -9.39
N MET A 229 4.35 9.32 -9.56
CA MET A 229 4.44 10.39 -8.56
C MET A 229 3.12 11.12 -8.34
N LEU A 230 2.25 11.20 -9.35
CA LEU A 230 0.89 11.75 -9.19
C LEU A 230 -0.02 10.81 -8.39
N PHE A 231 0.16 9.49 -8.54
CA PHE A 231 -0.52 8.51 -7.69
C PHE A 231 0.06 8.50 -6.27
N HIS A 232 1.38 8.53 -6.14
CA HIS A 232 2.01 8.72 -4.83
C HIS A 232 3.46 9.25 -4.94
N LEU A 233 3.78 10.30 -4.20
CA LEU A 233 5.10 10.96 -4.14
C LEU A 233 6.27 10.06 -3.70
N VAL A 234 6.02 8.93 -3.03
CA VAL A 234 7.05 7.92 -2.74
C VAL A 234 7.72 7.40 -4.01
N SER A 235 7.02 7.43 -5.14
CA SER A 235 7.58 7.12 -6.46
C SER A 235 8.70 8.08 -6.87
N GLY A 236 8.84 9.24 -6.21
CA GLY A 236 9.93 10.18 -6.42
C GLY A 236 11.31 9.57 -6.20
N TYR A 237 11.43 8.53 -5.35
CA TYR A 237 12.68 7.79 -5.16
C TYR A 237 13.14 7.07 -6.45
N LEU A 238 12.23 6.77 -7.38
CA LEU A 238 12.57 6.21 -8.69
C LEU A 238 13.31 7.21 -9.59
N VAL A 239 13.52 8.46 -9.17
CA VAL A 239 14.49 9.36 -9.85
C VAL A 239 15.90 8.75 -9.90
N ILE A 240 16.26 7.93 -8.92
CA ILE A 240 17.54 7.18 -8.91
C ILE A 240 17.60 6.19 -10.07
N LEU A 241 16.47 5.53 -10.37
CA LEU A 241 16.32 4.65 -11.52
C LEU A 241 16.48 5.43 -12.83
N LEU A 242 15.83 6.59 -12.94
CA LEU A 242 15.95 7.46 -14.12
C LEU A 242 17.39 7.94 -14.32
N GLY A 243 18.07 8.34 -13.25
CA GLY A 243 19.48 8.72 -13.26
C GLY A 243 20.39 7.58 -13.74
N TYR A 244 20.16 6.36 -13.25
CA TYR A 244 20.87 5.17 -13.72
C TYR A 244 20.62 4.89 -15.21
N LEU A 245 19.35 4.91 -15.64
CA LEU A 245 18.99 4.67 -17.04
C LEU A 245 19.64 5.71 -17.94
N TRP A 246 19.59 7.00 -17.59
CA TRP A 246 20.26 8.07 -18.34
C TRP A 246 21.77 7.89 -18.36
N PHE A 247 22.37 7.50 -17.23
CA PHE A 247 23.81 7.32 -17.14
C PHE A 247 24.30 6.20 -18.08
N ILE A 248 23.62 5.05 -18.06
CA ILE A 248 24.03 3.83 -18.79
C ILE A 248 23.54 3.82 -20.25
N HIS A 249 22.28 4.19 -20.50
CA HIS A 249 21.63 4.01 -21.80
C HIS A 249 21.64 5.26 -22.67
N SER A 250 21.98 6.44 -22.15
CA SER A 250 22.10 7.62 -23.02
C SER A 250 23.45 7.64 -23.76
N PRO A 251 23.46 7.71 -25.11
CA PRO A 251 24.67 7.96 -25.89
C PRO A 251 25.37 9.27 -25.47
N LYS A 252 26.70 9.31 -25.53
CA LYS A 252 27.50 10.46 -25.06
C LYS A 252 27.10 11.77 -25.74
N ASP A 253 26.85 11.73 -27.04
CA ASP A 253 26.41 12.85 -27.89
C ASP A 253 24.98 13.32 -27.59
N LYS A 254 24.12 12.43 -27.08
CA LYS A 254 22.71 12.74 -26.76
C LYS A 254 22.44 12.98 -25.28
N LYS A 255 23.42 12.82 -24.38
CA LYS A 255 23.22 12.90 -22.91
C LYS A 255 22.49 14.16 -22.47
N PHE A 256 22.91 15.32 -22.96
CA PHE A 256 22.28 16.59 -22.59
C PHE A 256 20.86 16.71 -23.18
N LYS A 257 20.67 16.30 -24.44
CA LYS A 257 19.34 16.26 -25.08
C LYS A 257 18.37 15.38 -24.30
N HIS A 258 18.78 14.16 -23.94
CA HIS A 258 17.95 13.23 -23.18
C HIS A 258 17.58 13.79 -21.80
N LEU A 259 18.52 14.47 -21.13
CA LEU A 259 18.26 15.12 -19.85
C LEU A 259 17.22 16.24 -19.98
N ILE A 260 17.36 17.12 -20.98
CA ILE A 260 16.39 18.21 -21.23
C ILE A 260 15.02 17.65 -21.57
N VAL A 261 14.93 16.74 -22.54
CA VAL A 261 13.65 16.20 -23.00
C VAL A 261 12.94 15.43 -21.88
N SER A 262 13.67 14.62 -21.11
CA SER A 262 13.10 13.92 -19.96
C SER A 262 12.62 14.92 -18.89
N THR A 263 13.40 15.96 -18.61
CA THR A 263 12.99 17.05 -17.70
C THR A 263 11.70 17.73 -18.18
N ILE A 264 11.61 18.08 -19.46
CA ILE A 264 10.40 18.67 -20.05
C ILE A 264 9.21 17.72 -19.95
N ILE A 265 9.39 16.43 -20.25
CA ILE A 265 8.33 15.42 -20.11
C ILE A 265 7.86 15.34 -18.65
N GLY A 266 8.78 15.17 -17.70
CA GLY A 266 8.45 15.11 -16.27
C GLY A 266 7.68 16.35 -15.80
N PHE A 267 8.15 17.54 -16.13
CA PHE A 267 7.45 18.78 -15.78
C PHE A 267 6.10 18.92 -16.49
N SER A 268 5.99 18.54 -17.77
CA SER A 268 4.72 18.61 -18.51
C SER A 268 3.63 17.72 -17.91
N ILE A 269 4.01 16.63 -17.24
CA ILE A 269 3.09 15.74 -16.53
C ILE A 269 2.80 16.26 -15.13
N LEU A 270 3.83 16.61 -14.34
CA LEU A 270 3.65 16.98 -12.93
C LEU A 270 3.08 18.40 -12.75
N LEU A 271 3.68 19.37 -13.45
CA LEU A 271 3.44 20.78 -13.19
C LEU A 271 1.97 21.20 -13.38
N PRO A 272 1.22 20.74 -14.41
CA PRO A 272 -0.18 21.11 -14.55
C PRO A 272 -1.03 20.72 -13.34
N TRP A 273 -0.81 19.53 -12.78
CA TRP A 273 -1.56 19.04 -11.63
C TRP A 273 -1.23 19.82 -10.35
N PHE A 274 0.04 20.00 -10.05
CA PHE A 274 0.47 20.76 -8.88
C PHE A 274 0.05 22.22 -8.99
N LEU A 275 0.22 22.88 -10.15
CA LEU A 275 -0.21 24.26 -10.34
C LEU A 275 -1.72 24.40 -10.18
N TYR A 276 -2.50 23.49 -10.78
CA TYR A 276 -3.95 23.50 -10.68
C TYR A 276 -4.39 23.43 -9.21
N PHE A 277 -3.95 22.44 -8.45
CA PHE A 277 -4.39 22.25 -7.07
C PHE A 277 -3.78 23.24 -6.06
N LEU A 278 -2.61 23.80 -6.33
CA LEU A 278 -1.99 24.81 -5.45
C LEU A 278 -2.56 26.22 -5.65
N TYR A 279 -2.97 26.58 -6.87
CA TYR A 279 -3.27 27.97 -7.21
C TYR A 279 -4.64 28.19 -7.85
N PHE A 280 -5.20 27.23 -8.59
CA PHE A 280 -6.42 27.45 -9.38
C PHE A 280 -7.66 26.76 -8.83
N HIS A 281 -7.52 25.58 -8.23
CA HIS A 281 -8.63 24.84 -7.66
C HIS A 281 -9.17 25.52 -6.39
N ASP A 282 -10.48 25.35 -6.16
CA ASP A 282 -11.17 25.82 -4.96
C ASP A 282 -11.95 24.64 -4.35
N PRO A 283 -11.53 24.09 -3.20
CA PRO A 283 -10.48 24.60 -2.31
C PRO A 283 -9.05 24.39 -2.82
N ALA A 284 -8.11 25.23 -2.38
CA ALA A 284 -6.70 24.98 -2.64
C ALA A 284 -6.18 23.83 -1.77
N ILE A 285 -5.09 23.20 -2.20
CA ILE A 285 -4.49 22.08 -1.46
C ILE A 285 -3.94 22.56 -0.12
N ASP A 286 -4.22 21.77 0.92
CA ASP A 286 -3.70 22.05 2.25
C ASP A 286 -2.18 21.79 2.25
N ARG A 287 -1.42 22.89 2.31
CA ARG A 287 0.05 22.84 2.33
C ARG A 287 0.59 22.25 3.61
N ASN A 288 -0.18 22.18 4.69
CA ASN A 288 0.27 21.64 5.96
C ASN A 288 0.03 20.13 6.08
N SER A 289 -0.72 19.53 5.16
CA SER A 289 -1.09 18.11 5.24
C SER A 289 -0.15 17.17 4.46
N THR A 290 1.07 17.59 4.12
CA THR A 290 2.01 16.75 3.36
C THR A 290 3.02 16.04 4.25
N HIS A 291 3.28 14.77 3.93
CA HIS A 291 4.34 13.96 4.53
C HIS A 291 5.74 14.56 4.34
N LEU A 292 5.91 15.52 3.43
CA LEU A 292 7.19 16.21 3.20
C LEU A 292 7.52 17.27 4.27
N ILE A 293 6.57 17.69 5.10
CA ILE A 293 6.74 18.85 6.00
C ILE A 293 6.91 18.47 7.49
N HIS A 294 6.58 17.24 7.90
CA HIS A 294 6.73 16.77 9.30
C HIS A 294 7.71 15.62 9.38
N PRO A 295 8.80 15.77 10.17
CA PRO A 295 10.16 15.43 9.74
C PRO A 295 10.14 14.22 8.81
N PRO A 296 10.22 14.45 7.48
CA PRO A 296 10.01 13.39 6.49
C PRO A 296 11.07 12.30 6.61
N PHE A 297 12.15 12.59 7.34
CA PHE A 297 13.25 11.68 7.53
C PHE A 297 13.42 11.29 8.98
N TYR A 298 13.80 10.03 9.20
CA TYR A 298 14.19 9.56 10.51
C TYR A 298 15.34 10.43 11.07
N PRO A 299 15.33 10.72 12.39
CA PRO A 299 16.45 11.38 13.00
C PRO A 299 17.70 10.47 12.90
N LYS A 300 18.89 11.08 12.75
CA LYS A 300 20.14 10.35 12.46
C LYS A 300 20.42 9.20 13.43
N ASN A 301 20.06 9.36 14.70
CA ASN A 301 20.22 8.35 15.74
C ASN A 301 19.29 7.12 15.58
N ARG A 302 18.14 7.27 14.90
CA ARG A 302 17.19 6.17 14.65
C ARG A 302 17.50 5.43 13.34
N LEU A 303 18.19 6.04 12.38
CA LEU A 303 18.54 5.46 11.08
C LEU A 303 19.21 4.07 11.17
N VAL A 304 20.05 3.84 12.19
CA VAL A 304 20.78 2.57 12.38
C VAL A 304 20.39 1.86 13.68
N SER A 305 19.22 2.18 14.25
CA SER A 305 18.76 1.54 15.48
C SER A 305 18.31 0.10 15.23
N LEU A 306 18.49 -0.78 16.23
CA LEU A 306 17.99 -2.17 16.17
C LEU A 306 16.47 -2.23 15.94
N ASN A 307 15.73 -1.26 16.49
CA ASN A 307 14.28 -1.16 16.28
C ASN A 307 13.95 -0.86 14.82
N HIS A 308 14.67 0.06 14.19
CA HIS A 308 14.46 0.39 12.79
C HIS A 308 14.81 -0.77 11.85
N ILE A 309 15.91 -1.48 12.13
CA ILE A 309 16.26 -2.70 11.38
C ILE A 309 15.16 -3.77 11.55
N LYS A 310 14.63 -3.94 12.77
CA LYS A 310 13.51 -4.84 13.04
C LYS A 310 12.25 -4.47 12.26
N GLU A 311 11.94 -3.16 12.16
CA GLU A 311 10.80 -2.64 11.38
C GLU A 311 10.96 -3.00 9.89
N ILE A 312 12.10 -2.66 9.27
CA ILE A 312 12.38 -2.97 7.86
C ILE A 312 12.34 -4.49 7.60
N LEU A 313 12.97 -5.29 8.47
CA LEU A 313 12.94 -6.74 8.34
C LEU A 313 11.55 -7.31 8.48
N ALA A 314 10.69 -6.73 9.33
CA ALA A 314 9.31 -7.16 9.47
C ALA A 314 8.50 -6.84 8.21
N VAL A 315 8.70 -5.67 7.59
CA VAL A 315 8.05 -5.30 6.31
C VAL A 315 8.49 -6.25 5.19
N LEU A 316 9.79 -6.53 5.08
CA LEU A 316 10.31 -7.47 4.08
C LEU A 316 9.84 -8.89 4.32
N TYR A 317 9.84 -9.34 5.57
CA TYR A 317 9.34 -10.66 5.93
C TYR A 317 7.88 -10.80 5.52
N TRP A 318 7.05 -9.83 5.91
CA TRP A 318 5.64 -9.87 5.58
C TRP A 318 5.40 -9.81 4.06
N ASN A 319 5.97 -8.81 3.39
CA ASN A 319 5.63 -8.54 2.01
C ASN A 319 6.31 -9.49 1.02
N THR A 320 7.55 -9.93 1.26
CA THR A 320 8.37 -10.67 0.28
C THR A 320 9.26 -11.76 0.85
N ALA A 321 8.97 -12.32 2.04
CA ALA A 321 9.82 -13.37 2.62
C ALA A 321 10.11 -14.51 1.63
N ILE A 322 9.09 -15.05 0.96
CA ILE A 322 9.27 -16.21 0.08
C ILE A 322 10.09 -15.85 -1.17
N ALA A 323 9.80 -14.71 -1.80
CA ALA A 323 10.56 -14.22 -2.97
C ALA A 323 12.03 -13.91 -2.62
N THR A 324 12.25 -13.25 -1.48
CA THR A 324 13.58 -12.93 -0.96
C THR A 324 14.36 -14.20 -0.64
N LEU A 325 13.72 -15.16 0.04
CA LEU A 325 14.32 -16.44 0.37
C LEU A 325 14.67 -17.24 -0.89
N PHE A 326 13.78 -17.25 -1.88
CA PHE A 326 14.05 -17.86 -3.18
C PHE A 326 15.30 -17.24 -3.82
N LEU A 327 15.39 -15.92 -3.93
CA LEU A 327 16.56 -15.24 -4.49
C LEU A 327 17.85 -15.55 -3.71
N PHE A 328 17.80 -15.56 -2.37
CA PHE A 328 18.96 -15.95 -1.55
C PHE A 328 19.40 -17.39 -1.79
N TYR A 329 18.46 -18.32 -1.94
CA TYR A 329 18.78 -19.70 -2.30
C TYR A 329 19.50 -19.79 -3.65
N GLN A 330 19.04 -19.04 -4.65
CA GLN A 330 19.69 -19.01 -5.95
C GLN A 330 21.11 -18.42 -5.84
N PHE A 331 21.27 -17.33 -5.09
CA PHE A 331 22.57 -16.72 -4.82
C PHE A 331 23.56 -17.71 -4.19
N PHE A 332 23.16 -18.44 -3.16
CA PHE A 332 24.07 -19.36 -2.44
C PHE A 332 24.35 -20.67 -3.20
N PHE A 333 23.35 -21.24 -3.86
CA PHE A 333 23.42 -22.61 -4.40
C PHE A 333 23.49 -22.71 -5.93
N PHE A 334 23.22 -21.63 -6.67
CA PHE A 334 23.22 -21.59 -8.14
C PHE A 334 24.07 -20.41 -8.64
N LYS A 335 25.33 -20.36 -8.20
CA LYS A 335 26.22 -19.20 -8.41
C LYS A 335 26.42 -18.84 -9.89
N LYS A 336 26.50 -19.82 -10.79
CA LYS A 336 26.74 -19.58 -12.22
C LYS A 336 25.52 -18.95 -12.88
N GLU A 337 24.34 -19.52 -12.62
CA GLU A 337 23.06 -19.01 -13.10
C GLU A 337 22.78 -17.62 -12.53
N TRP A 338 23.07 -17.42 -11.25
CA TRP A 338 22.98 -16.13 -10.59
C TRP A 338 23.89 -15.08 -11.24
N GLN A 339 25.16 -15.41 -11.50
CA GLN A 339 26.10 -14.50 -12.18
C GLN A 339 25.57 -14.07 -13.55
N VAL A 340 25.04 -15.01 -14.34
CA VAL A 340 24.43 -14.70 -15.64
C VAL A 340 23.18 -13.83 -15.47
N PHE A 341 22.35 -14.12 -14.47
CA PHE A 341 21.13 -13.37 -14.18
C PHE A 341 21.43 -11.90 -13.83
N VAL A 342 22.33 -11.65 -12.86
CA VAL A 342 22.64 -10.28 -12.40
C VAL A 342 23.38 -9.44 -13.43
N GLN A 343 24.00 -10.06 -14.44
CA GLN A 343 24.66 -9.34 -15.53
C GLN A 343 23.68 -8.75 -16.55
N ARG A 344 22.44 -9.26 -16.60
CA ARG A 344 21.44 -8.82 -17.59
C ARG A 344 21.03 -7.35 -17.35
N PRO A 345 20.88 -6.54 -18.41
CA PRO A 345 20.50 -5.14 -18.28
C PRO A 345 19.19 -4.96 -17.50
N GLU A 346 18.17 -5.76 -17.79
CA GLU A 346 16.89 -5.69 -17.09
C GLU A 346 17.00 -5.99 -15.60
N THR A 347 17.85 -6.94 -15.22
CA THR A 347 18.03 -7.33 -13.82
C THR A 347 18.75 -6.24 -13.04
N LYS A 348 19.80 -5.65 -13.62
CA LYS A 348 20.50 -4.50 -13.04
C LYS A 348 19.56 -3.34 -12.80
N THR A 349 18.69 -3.04 -13.76
CA THR A 349 17.73 -1.94 -13.63
C THR A 349 16.72 -2.19 -12.51
N ILE A 350 16.18 -3.41 -12.36
CA ILE A 350 15.30 -3.71 -11.23
C ILE A 350 16.04 -3.70 -9.89
N PHE A 351 17.33 -4.08 -9.83
CA PHE A 351 18.12 -3.89 -8.60
C PHE A 351 18.27 -2.42 -8.20
N VAL A 352 18.39 -1.50 -9.17
CA VAL A 352 18.40 -0.06 -8.88
C VAL A 352 17.06 0.39 -8.31
N ALA A 353 15.94 -0.15 -8.81
CA ALA A 353 14.63 0.11 -8.22
C ALA A 353 14.50 -0.45 -6.79
N CYS A 354 14.99 -1.67 -6.53
CA CYS A 354 15.10 -2.20 -5.16
C CYS A 354 15.88 -1.23 -4.28
N PHE A 355 17.07 -0.82 -4.72
CA PHE A 355 17.92 0.12 -3.97
C PHE A 355 17.20 1.44 -3.69
N ALA A 356 16.53 2.03 -4.68
CA ALA A 356 15.77 3.26 -4.52
C ALA A 356 14.71 3.15 -3.42
N PHE A 357 13.92 2.08 -3.41
CA PHE A 357 12.93 1.88 -2.36
C PHE A 357 13.56 1.46 -1.02
N PHE A 358 14.67 0.74 -1.00
CA PHE A 358 15.40 0.52 0.25
C PHE A 358 15.86 1.84 0.88
N LEU A 359 16.35 2.79 0.08
CA LEU A 359 16.67 4.13 0.58
C LEU A 359 15.42 4.83 1.14
N HIS A 360 14.28 4.71 0.48
CA HIS A 360 13.02 5.20 1.04
C HIS A 360 12.75 4.61 2.43
N GLY A 361 12.85 3.29 2.59
CA GLY A 361 12.63 2.63 3.88
C GLY A 361 13.59 3.04 4.98
N PHE A 362 14.86 3.25 4.64
CA PHE A 362 15.87 3.66 5.61
C PHE A 362 15.82 5.15 5.94
N PHE A 363 15.37 6.01 5.03
CA PHE A 363 15.39 7.45 5.29
C PHE A 363 14.04 7.98 5.71
N HIS A 364 12.94 7.50 5.15
CA HIS A 364 11.62 8.09 5.35
C HIS A 364 10.98 7.64 6.65
N ASN A 365 10.51 8.59 7.46
CA ASN A 365 9.85 8.31 8.73
C ASN A 365 8.34 8.16 8.50
N PRO A 366 7.74 6.99 8.77
CA PRO A 366 6.29 6.81 8.68
C PRO A 366 5.59 7.73 9.69
N GLN A 367 4.53 8.40 9.26
CA GLN A 367 3.81 9.38 10.06
C GLN A 367 3.04 8.74 11.22
N LEU A 368 2.39 7.61 10.97
CA LEU A 368 1.66 6.84 11.98
C LEU A 368 2.56 5.82 12.68
N GLY A 369 3.78 5.65 12.19
CA GLY A 369 4.74 4.68 12.70
C GLY A 369 4.41 3.25 12.27
N PHE A 370 5.28 2.31 12.64
CA PHE A 370 4.99 0.89 12.49
C PHE A 370 4.14 0.40 13.68
N PRO A 371 3.12 -0.47 13.45
CA PRO A 371 2.79 -1.17 12.20
C PRO A 371 1.80 -0.46 11.26
N ALA A 372 1.31 0.74 11.61
CA ALA A 372 0.22 1.40 10.88
C ALA A 372 0.57 1.70 9.41
N ASP A 373 1.77 2.24 9.13
CA ASP A 373 2.22 2.62 7.78
C ASP A 373 3.05 1.51 7.09
N TRP A 374 2.70 0.24 7.33
CA TRP A 374 3.48 -0.88 6.79
C TRP A 374 3.50 -0.96 5.26
N ASP A 375 2.44 -0.45 4.64
CA ASP A 375 2.14 -0.42 3.21
C ASP A 375 2.85 0.74 2.50
N LEU A 376 2.93 1.92 3.12
CA LEU A 376 3.82 3.00 2.70
C LEU A 376 5.27 2.51 2.62
N MET A 377 5.67 1.69 3.58
CA MET A 377 6.99 1.07 3.60
C MET A 377 7.01 -0.22 2.76
N GLY A 378 5.86 -0.72 2.33
CA GLY A 378 5.73 -1.96 1.57
C GLY A 378 6.36 -1.93 0.18
N PHE A 379 6.63 -0.76 -0.42
CA PHE A 379 7.05 -0.63 -1.83
C PHE A 379 8.29 -1.43 -2.25
N TYR A 380 9.14 -1.89 -1.30
CA TYR A 380 10.24 -2.81 -1.63
C TYR A 380 9.73 -4.13 -2.23
N TRP A 381 8.45 -4.46 -2.01
CA TRP A 381 7.91 -5.77 -2.29
C TRP A 381 7.92 -6.11 -3.78
N LEU A 382 7.41 -5.19 -4.59
CA LEU A 382 7.19 -5.43 -5.99
C LEU A 382 8.49 -5.68 -6.78
N PRO A 383 9.54 -4.85 -6.70
CA PRO A 383 10.76 -5.10 -7.46
C PRO A 383 11.46 -6.40 -7.04
N ILE A 384 11.41 -6.79 -5.76
CA ILE A 384 11.95 -8.07 -5.28
C ILE A 384 11.14 -9.25 -5.86
N THR A 385 9.81 -9.17 -5.82
CA THR A 385 8.92 -10.18 -6.38
C THR A 385 9.08 -10.31 -7.90
N VAL A 386 9.29 -9.18 -8.60
CA VAL A 386 9.60 -9.16 -10.04
C VAL A 386 10.95 -9.83 -10.32
N LEU A 387 12.00 -9.57 -9.52
CA LEU A 387 13.30 -10.24 -9.67
C LEU A 387 13.18 -11.76 -9.48
N ALA A 388 12.47 -12.20 -8.43
CA ALA A 388 12.22 -13.61 -8.19
C ALA A 388 11.48 -14.27 -9.36
N HIS A 389 10.47 -13.57 -9.89
CA HIS A 389 9.70 -14.03 -11.04
C HIS A 389 10.56 -14.11 -12.31
N GLN A 390 11.37 -13.08 -12.59
CA GLN A 390 12.30 -13.08 -13.72
C GLN A 390 13.31 -14.22 -13.61
N PHE A 391 13.90 -14.45 -12.44
CA PHE A 391 14.80 -15.58 -12.24
C PHE A 391 14.08 -16.91 -12.52
N TRP A 392 12.87 -17.10 -11.99
CA TRP A 392 12.07 -18.31 -12.18
C TRP A 392 11.81 -18.62 -13.65
N ILE A 393 11.29 -17.65 -14.42
CA ILE A 393 10.91 -17.87 -15.82
C ILE A 393 12.12 -17.99 -16.76
N GLN A 394 13.30 -17.52 -16.33
CA GLN A 394 14.54 -17.58 -17.11
C GLN A 394 15.41 -18.78 -16.75
N SER A 395 15.20 -19.40 -15.58
CA SER A 395 15.90 -20.61 -15.18
C SER A 395 15.54 -21.77 -16.12
N LYS A 396 16.52 -22.64 -16.41
CA LYS A 396 16.29 -23.85 -17.20
C LYS A 396 15.74 -25.01 -16.36
N GLU A 397 16.00 -24.98 -15.06
CA GLU A 397 15.52 -25.99 -14.12
C GLU A 397 14.54 -25.33 -13.15
N ILE A 398 13.28 -25.73 -13.23
CA ILE A 398 12.33 -25.51 -12.15
C ILE A 398 12.63 -26.54 -11.08
N SER A 399 13.15 -26.11 -9.94
CA SER A 399 13.14 -27.02 -8.80
C SER A 399 11.71 -27.10 -8.26
N LEU A 400 11.04 -28.23 -8.51
CA LEU A 400 9.74 -28.55 -7.89
C LEU A 400 9.77 -28.42 -6.36
N GLU A 401 10.94 -28.47 -5.76
CA GLU A 401 11.14 -28.30 -4.32
C GLU A 401 10.74 -26.90 -3.81
N TRP A 402 10.60 -25.91 -4.71
CA TRP A 402 10.13 -24.56 -4.40
C TRP A 402 8.61 -24.39 -4.49
N ILE A 403 7.88 -25.37 -5.04
CA ILE A 403 6.42 -25.29 -5.10
C ILE A 403 5.80 -25.22 -3.70
N PRO A 404 6.16 -26.07 -2.71
CA PRO A 404 5.58 -25.95 -1.38
C PRO A 404 5.89 -24.62 -0.68
N PRO A 405 7.11 -24.03 -0.75
CA PRO A 405 7.35 -22.71 -0.15
C PRO A 405 6.45 -21.61 -0.74
N PHE A 406 6.24 -21.62 -2.06
CA PHE A 406 5.34 -20.66 -2.69
C PHE A 406 3.88 -20.91 -2.33
N LEU A 407 3.41 -22.16 -2.36
CA LEU A 407 2.05 -22.51 -1.95
C LEU A 407 1.78 -22.16 -0.49
N PHE A 408 2.77 -22.34 0.40
CA PHE A 408 2.69 -21.90 1.78
C PHE A 408 2.48 -20.40 1.89
N GLY A 409 3.30 -19.60 1.21
CA GLY A 409 3.13 -18.14 1.17
C GLY A 409 1.75 -17.74 0.62
N THR A 410 1.29 -18.38 -0.46
CA THR A 410 -0.05 -18.14 -1.01
C THR A 410 -1.16 -18.47 -0.03
N MET A 411 -1.03 -19.56 0.71
CA MET A 411 -2.00 -19.93 1.73
C MET A 411 -2.02 -18.95 2.90
N ILE A 412 -0.85 -18.44 3.32
CA ILE A 412 -0.75 -17.39 4.34
C ILE A 412 -1.45 -16.11 3.87
N VAL A 413 -1.25 -15.69 2.61
CA VAL A 413 -1.93 -14.53 2.01
C VAL A 413 -3.44 -14.73 2.00
N ILE A 414 -3.93 -15.84 1.43
CA ILE A 414 -5.38 -16.13 1.34
C ILE A 414 -6.01 -16.18 2.74
N PHE A 415 -5.37 -16.85 3.69
CA PHE A 415 -5.89 -16.95 5.05
C PHE A 415 -5.89 -15.59 5.76
N SER A 416 -4.89 -14.75 5.51
CA SER A 416 -4.86 -13.38 6.03
C SER A 416 -6.00 -12.54 5.44
N ALA A 417 -6.27 -12.65 4.14
CA ALA A 417 -7.43 -11.99 3.52
C ALA A 417 -8.75 -12.48 4.12
N ILE A 418 -8.95 -13.79 4.30
CA ILE A 418 -10.16 -14.35 4.94
C ILE A 418 -10.32 -13.81 6.37
N THR A 419 -9.22 -13.71 7.12
CA THR A 419 -9.25 -13.19 8.50
C THR A 419 -9.57 -11.70 8.53
N LEU A 420 -8.95 -10.92 7.64
CA LEU A 420 -9.13 -9.47 7.52
C LEU A 420 -10.45 -9.08 6.80
N ASN A 421 -11.14 -10.03 6.18
CA ASN A 421 -12.50 -9.85 5.66
C ASN A 421 -13.55 -9.83 6.78
N LYS A 422 -13.22 -10.33 7.99
CA LYS A 422 -14.12 -10.28 9.14
C LYS A 422 -14.26 -8.85 9.64
N GLU A 423 -15.51 -8.39 9.69
CA GLU A 423 -15.89 -7.06 10.17
C GLU A 423 -15.77 -6.98 11.70
N ASN A 424 -15.43 -5.79 12.20
CA ASN A 424 -15.53 -5.46 13.61
C ASN A 424 -16.84 -4.70 13.83
N SER A 425 -17.81 -5.33 14.48
CA SER A 425 -19.16 -4.77 14.66
C SER A 425 -19.15 -3.39 15.33
N ASN A 426 -18.27 -3.14 16.29
CA ASN A 426 -18.18 -1.82 16.95
C ASN A 426 -17.69 -0.74 15.99
N LYS A 427 -16.72 -1.08 15.12
CA LYS A 427 -16.21 -0.16 14.10
C LYS A 427 -17.21 0.06 12.97
N GLU A 428 -17.97 -0.96 12.57
CA GLU A 428 -19.06 -0.82 11.60
C GLU A 428 -20.15 0.13 12.12
N ILE A 429 -20.58 -0.02 13.38
CA ILE A 429 -21.53 0.90 14.01
C ILE A 429 -20.96 2.32 14.04
N LEU A 430 -19.70 2.48 14.45
CA LEU A 430 -19.03 3.77 14.46
C LEU A 430 -18.98 4.39 13.06
N TRP A 431 -18.71 3.59 12.03
CA TRP A 431 -18.66 4.02 10.65
C TRP A 431 -20.03 4.47 10.14
N GLU A 432 -21.10 3.72 10.36
CA GLU A 432 -22.46 4.14 10.01
C GLU A 432 -22.87 5.45 10.70
N VAL A 433 -22.54 5.58 11.99
CA VAL A 433 -22.75 6.83 12.74
C VAL A 433 -21.94 7.96 12.12
N THR A 434 -20.68 7.72 11.76
CA THR A 434 -19.80 8.72 11.14
C THR A 434 -20.35 9.15 9.77
N LYS A 435 -20.82 8.24 8.92
CA LYS A 435 -21.46 8.58 7.63
C LYS A 435 -22.66 9.52 7.80
N SER A 436 -23.58 9.19 8.71
CA SER A 436 -24.74 10.05 9.00
C SER A 436 -24.33 11.42 9.55
N THR A 437 -23.25 11.45 10.34
CA THR A 437 -22.69 12.68 10.91
C THR A 437 -22.05 13.55 9.82
N ILE A 438 -21.34 12.96 8.86
CA ILE A 438 -20.80 13.69 7.69
C ILE A 438 -21.93 14.29 6.87
N GLN A 439 -22.99 13.54 6.58
CA GLN A 439 -24.13 14.06 5.83
C GLN A 439 -24.78 15.26 6.53
N SER A 440 -25.03 15.13 7.84
CA SER A 440 -25.57 16.23 8.66
C SER A 440 -24.65 17.45 8.66
N TYR A 441 -23.34 17.22 8.86
CA TYR A 441 -22.32 18.26 8.84
C TYR A 441 -22.31 19.04 7.53
N VAL A 442 -22.34 18.33 6.40
CA VAL A 442 -22.33 18.92 5.05
C VAL A 442 -23.57 19.78 4.84
N ILE A 443 -24.76 19.29 5.21
CA ILE A 443 -26.00 20.07 5.10
C ILE A 443 -25.92 21.37 5.90
N GLU A 444 -25.42 21.31 7.13
CA GLU A 444 -25.34 22.46 8.02
C GLU A 444 -24.24 23.47 7.65
N ASN A 445 -23.07 23.02 7.19
CA ASN A 445 -21.87 23.85 7.14
C ASN A 445 -21.38 24.14 5.71
N LYS A 446 -21.90 23.46 4.67
CA LYS A 446 -21.43 23.64 3.29
C LYS A 446 -21.49 25.10 2.83
N SER A 447 -22.61 25.78 3.04
CA SER A 447 -22.75 27.19 2.65
C SER A 447 -21.75 28.11 3.35
N TYR A 448 -21.43 27.85 4.63
CA TYR A 448 -20.39 28.61 5.33
C TYR A 448 -19.00 28.32 4.75
N ILE A 449 -18.68 27.04 4.54
CA ILE A 449 -17.39 26.61 3.98
C ILE A 449 -17.18 27.17 2.58
N ASP A 450 -18.20 27.14 1.72
CA ASP A 450 -18.12 27.63 0.35
C ASP A 450 -17.76 29.12 0.27
N ASN A 451 -18.08 29.90 1.31
CA ASN A 451 -17.77 31.33 1.45
C ASN A 451 -16.39 31.63 2.06
N LEU A 452 -15.66 30.62 2.58
CA LEU A 452 -14.30 30.82 3.07
C LEU A 452 -13.31 31.06 1.92
N PRO A 453 -12.16 31.70 2.17
CA PRO A 453 -11.06 31.72 1.21
C PRO A 453 -10.66 30.30 0.82
N LYS A 454 -10.31 30.10 -0.46
CA LYS A 454 -9.97 28.78 -1.01
C LYS A 454 -8.86 28.08 -0.22
N GLU A 455 -7.91 28.84 0.34
CA GLU A 455 -6.79 28.32 1.13
C GLU A 455 -7.23 27.78 2.50
N ASP A 456 -8.34 28.29 3.04
CA ASP A 456 -8.80 27.96 4.39
C ASP A 456 -9.83 26.83 4.39
N LYS A 457 -10.64 26.71 3.33
CA LYS A 457 -11.76 25.75 3.21
C LYS A 457 -11.42 24.34 3.67
N LYS A 458 -10.34 23.76 3.16
CA LYS A 458 -9.98 22.36 3.42
C LYS A 458 -9.51 22.15 4.86
N PHE A 459 -8.59 22.99 5.32
CA PHE A 459 -8.05 22.92 6.68
C PHE A 459 -9.14 23.21 7.71
N PHE A 460 -9.97 24.22 7.46
CA PHE A 460 -11.15 24.56 8.27
C PHE A 460 -12.12 23.38 8.36
N ALA A 461 -12.54 22.80 7.23
CA ALA A 461 -13.54 21.74 7.20
C ALA A 461 -13.09 20.50 7.99
N LYS A 462 -11.81 20.12 7.88
CA LYS A 462 -11.26 19.00 8.66
C LYS A 462 -11.29 19.26 10.17
N GLY A 463 -10.84 20.44 10.59
CA GLY A 463 -10.83 20.81 12.02
C GLY A 463 -12.24 20.97 12.60
N ASP A 464 -13.13 21.68 11.90
CA ASP A 464 -14.52 21.89 12.35
C ASP A 464 -15.29 20.56 12.38
N PHE A 465 -15.09 19.69 11.38
CA PHE A 465 -15.68 18.36 11.38
C PHE A 465 -15.18 17.49 12.53
N LEU A 466 -13.89 17.54 12.89
CA LEU A 466 -13.36 16.80 14.04
C LEU A 466 -14.14 17.11 15.32
N PHE A 467 -14.37 18.40 15.61
CA PHE A 467 -15.11 18.81 16.81
C PHE A 467 -16.60 18.50 16.71
N TYR A 468 -17.20 18.73 15.55
CA TYR A 468 -18.61 18.37 15.29
C TYR A 468 -18.85 16.87 15.48
N LYS A 469 -17.98 16.04 14.92
CA LYS A 469 -18.00 14.58 15.07
C LYS A 469 -17.87 14.19 16.55
N GLY A 470 -16.91 14.79 17.25
CA GLY A 470 -16.68 14.56 18.68
C GLY A 470 -17.94 14.82 19.51
N GLU A 471 -18.62 15.95 19.29
CA GLU A 471 -19.90 16.28 19.91
C GLU A 471 -20.99 15.25 19.56
N MET A 472 -21.26 15.06 18.28
CA MET A 472 -22.39 14.27 17.79
C MET A 472 -22.29 12.80 18.19
N ILE A 473 -21.08 12.22 18.14
CA ILE A 473 -20.85 10.84 18.54
C ILE A 473 -20.90 10.70 20.05
N THR A 474 -20.32 11.62 20.82
CA THR A 474 -20.37 11.57 22.30
C THR A 474 -21.81 11.65 22.80
N ASN A 475 -22.68 12.45 22.17
CA ASN A 475 -24.11 12.48 22.46
C ASN A 475 -24.80 11.11 22.30
N LYS A 476 -24.32 10.29 21.35
CA LYS A 476 -24.84 8.94 21.07
C LYS A 476 -24.22 7.85 21.96
N LEU A 477 -23.18 8.15 22.74
CA LEU A 477 -22.60 7.20 23.70
C LEU A 477 -23.53 6.99 24.89
N CYS A 478 -23.41 5.83 25.53
CA CYS A 478 -24.03 5.58 26.83
C CYS A 478 -23.57 6.61 27.86
N ASP A 479 -24.36 6.83 28.91
CA ASP A 479 -24.00 7.82 29.92
C ASP A 479 -22.77 7.37 30.72
N PHE A 480 -21.84 8.31 30.92
CA PHE A 480 -20.65 8.15 31.73
C PHE A 480 -20.28 9.49 32.39
N PRO A 481 -19.53 9.50 33.51
CA PRO A 481 -19.33 10.69 34.33
C PRO A 481 -18.75 11.92 33.59
N ALA A 482 -17.90 11.70 32.58
CA ALA A 482 -17.25 12.77 31.82
C ALA A 482 -17.99 13.20 30.54
N LYS A 483 -19.13 12.58 30.20
CA LYS A 483 -19.81 12.73 28.89
C LYS A 483 -20.13 14.19 28.57
N ASN A 484 -20.84 14.87 29.48
CA ASN A 484 -21.26 16.25 29.29
C ASN A 484 -20.07 17.21 29.23
N GLU A 485 -18.99 16.92 29.94
CA GLU A 485 -17.79 17.75 29.93
C GLU A 485 -17.05 17.64 28.59
N ILE A 486 -16.92 16.43 28.03
CA ILE A 486 -16.35 16.22 26.69
C ILE A 486 -17.19 16.96 25.64
N ILE A 487 -18.52 16.84 25.68
CA ILE A 487 -19.43 17.56 24.78
C ILE A 487 -19.23 19.07 24.89
N ARG A 488 -19.14 19.59 26.12
CA ARG A 488 -18.93 21.02 26.39
C ARG A 488 -17.59 21.50 25.81
N LYS A 489 -16.50 20.74 26.02
CA LYS A 489 -15.17 21.07 25.48
C LYS A 489 -15.15 21.03 23.95
N MET A 490 -15.73 20.00 23.33
CA MET A 490 -15.81 19.89 21.86
C MET A 490 -16.58 21.07 21.26
N ASN A 491 -17.70 21.46 21.88
CA ASN A 491 -18.47 22.63 21.49
C ASN A 491 -17.68 23.94 21.63
N LEU A 492 -16.94 24.10 22.73
CA LEU A 492 -16.09 25.26 22.95
C LEU A 492 -15.01 25.35 21.88
N HIS A 493 -14.27 24.26 21.65
CA HIS A 493 -13.23 24.19 20.61
C HIS A 493 -13.79 24.47 19.22
N ARG A 494 -14.99 23.98 18.90
CA ARG A 494 -15.65 24.27 17.62
C ARG A 494 -15.96 25.76 17.46
N ARG A 495 -16.45 26.43 18.52
CA ARG A 495 -16.73 27.88 18.50
C ARG A 495 -15.44 28.69 18.37
N GLU A 496 -14.42 28.35 19.15
CA GLU A 496 -13.10 28.97 19.08
C GLU A 496 -12.47 28.75 17.70
N TRP A 497 -12.68 27.58 17.09
CA TRP A 497 -12.23 27.28 15.74
C TRP A 497 -12.87 28.23 14.72
N LYS A 498 -14.20 28.32 14.71
CA LYS A 498 -14.95 29.24 13.84
C LYS A 498 -14.55 30.70 14.05
N GLN A 499 -14.41 31.12 15.30
CA GLN A 499 -14.00 32.47 15.64
C GLN A 499 -12.55 32.74 15.22
N GLY A 500 -11.66 31.76 15.32
CA GLY A 500 -10.26 31.86 14.94
C GLY A 500 -10.07 32.19 13.46
N PHE A 501 -10.87 31.55 12.59
CA PHE A 501 -10.90 31.86 11.16
C PHE A 501 -11.63 33.18 10.87
N ALA A 502 -12.78 33.44 11.49
CA ALA A 502 -13.54 34.68 11.26
C ALA A 502 -12.76 35.95 11.66
N THR A 503 -11.97 35.86 12.74
CA THR A 503 -11.13 36.98 13.23
C THR A 503 -9.75 37.01 12.60
N GLY A 504 -9.35 35.95 11.87
CA GLY A 504 -8.02 35.80 11.31
C GLY A 504 -6.91 35.54 12.34
N SER A 505 -7.24 35.27 13.60
CA SER A 505 -6.25 35.04 14.67
C SER A 505 -5.40 33.78 14.43
N PHE A 506 -5.96 32.75 13.77
CA PHE A 506 -5.22 31.55 13.38
C PHE A 506 -4.22 31.73 12.24
N ARG A 507 -4.10 32.94 11.67
CA ARG A 507 -2.93 33.28 10.84
C ARG A 507 -1.63 33.30 11.67
N SER A 508 -1.73 33.50 12.99
CA SER A 508 -0.60 33.31 13.90
C SER A 508 -0.38 31.83 14.20
N LYS A 509 0.79 31.31 13.80
CA LYS A 509 1.19 29.92 14.08
C LYS A 509 1.25 29.62 15.57
N GLU A 510 1.60 30.59 16.40
CA GLU A 510 1.67 30.41 17.85
C GLU A 510 0.28 30.20 18.45
N VAL A 511 -0.68 31.07 18.10
CA VAL A 511 -2.07 30.98 18.57
C VAL A 511 -2.72 29.69 18.09
N LEU A 512 -2.56 29.36 16.81
CA LEU A 512 -3.05 28.10 16.26
C LEU A 512 -2.39 26.89 16.95
N GLY A 513 -1.09 26.92 17.20
CA GLY A 513 -0.37 25.83 17.88
C GLY A 513 -0.84 25.61 19.32
N GLN A 514 -1.08 26.68 20.07
CA GLN A 514 -1.64 26.60 21.42
C GLN A 514 -3.06 26.00 21.40
N PHE A 515 -3.92 26.47 20.50
CA PHE A 515 -5.26 25.93 20.31
C PHE A 515 -5.22 24.43 19.96
N LEU A 516 -4.42 24.04 18.96
CA LEU A 516 -4.30 22.65 18.52
C LEU A 516 -3.78 21.75 19.64
N THR A 517 -2.88 22.24 20.49
CA THR A 517 -2.39 21.49 21.65
C THR A 517 -3.52 21.16 22.63
N GLU A 518 -4.37 22.13 22.95
CA GLU A 518 -5.50 21.92 23.87
C GLU A 518 -6.62 21.08 23.25
N ALA A 519 -6.94 21.35 21.99
CA ALA A 519 -7.86 20.54 21.20
C ALA A 519 -7.41 19.08 21.13
N THR A 520 -6.10 18.82 20.98
CA THR A 520 -5.54 17.46 20.96
C THR A 520 -5.77 16.73 22.28
N LYS A 521 -5.61 17.39 23.43
CA LYS A 521 -5.89 16.77 24.74
C LYS A 521 -7.36 16.35 24.83
N THR A 522 -8.27 17.22 24.42
CA THR A 522 -9.71 16.93 24.42
C THR A 522 -10.05 15.80 23.45
N ASN A 523 -9.42 15.77 22.27
CA ASN A 523 -9.61 14.68 21.31
C ASN A 523 -9.10 13.34 21.86
N VAL A 524 -7.99 13.32 22.61
CA VAL A 524 -7.50 12.11 23.30
C VAL A 524 -8.49 11.63 24.37
N GLU A 525 -9.07 12.54 25.15
CA GLU A 525 -10.14 12.19 26.11
C GLU A 525 -11.35 11.57 25.39
N TYR A 526 -11.77 12.18 24.28
CA TYR A 526 -12.85 11.67 23.43
C TYR A 526 -12.55 10.28 22.86
N ILE A 527 -11.38 10.06 22.26
CA ILE A 527 -11.00 8.75 21.70
C ILE A 527 -11.01 7.68 22.79
N LYS A 528 -10.44 7.96 23.97
CA LYS A 528 -10.49 7.04 25.12
C LYS A 528 -11.93 6.74 25.55
N SER A 529 -12.81 7.72 25.47
CA SER A 529 -14.23 7.51 25.80
C SER A 529 -14.93 6.58 24.79
N LEU A 530 -14.57 6.65 23.50
CA LEU A 530 -15.09 5.74 22.47
C LEU A 530 -14.62 4.30 22.66
N GLU A 531 -13.39 4.11 23.13
CA GLU A 531 -12.83 2.77 23.38
C GLU A 531 -13.52 2.05 24.55
N VAL A 532 -13.92 2.81 25.58
CA VAL A 532 -14.46 2.25 26.83
C VAL A 532 -15.99 2.20 26.85
N ASN A 533 -16.67 3.10 26.14
CA ASN A 533 -18.12 3.23 26.20
C ASN A 533 -18.80 2.78 24.91
N LYS A 534 -19.97 2.17 25.03
CA LYS A 534 -20.78 1.74 23.89
C LYS A 534 -21.61 2.90 23.34
N ILE A 535 -21.90 2.86 22.04
CA ILE A 535 -22.93 3.70 21.42
C ILE A 535 -24.30 3.15 21.87
N CYS A 536 -25.10 3.98 22.53
CA CYS A 536 -26.29 3.56 23.27
C CYS A 536 -27.58 3.52 22.43
N HIS A 537 -27.50 3.73 21.13
CA HIS A 537 -28.70 3.79 20.30
C HIS A 537 -29.39 2.42 20.20
N PRO A 538 -30.68 2.31 20.56
CA PRO A 538 -31.46 1.08 20.44
C PRO A 538 -31.98 0.97 19.01
N LYS A 539 -31.16 0.46 18.09
CA LYS A 539 -31.53 -0.21 16.83
C LYS A 539 -30.29 -0.40 15.96
N LEU A 540 -29.52 -1.42 16.30
CA LEU A 540 -29.12 -2.47 15.37
C LEU A 540 -29.58 -3.79 15.96
#